data_AF-A0A921MWB1-F1
#
_entry.id   AF-A0A921MWB1-F1
#
_cell.length_a   1.000
_cell.length_b   1.000
_cell.length_c   1.000
_cell.angle_alpha   90.00
_cell.angle_beta   90.00
_cell.angle_gamma   90.00
#
_symmetry.space_group_name_H-M   'P 1'
#
loop_
_entity.id
_entity.type
_entity.pdbx_description
1 polymer ?
#
loop_
_entity_poly.entity_id
_entity_poly.type
_entity_poly.pdbx_seq_one_letter_code
_entity_poly.pdbx_strand_id
1 'polypeptide(L)'
;MFQDLLVQLHSLVSGLEPWQQLLALVPVGAIPFIESYLGSFLGTTLGIHPALAIPAAVLGNLLATFGAIALSGRARDAVTDGRSRRGAERERTPSRFRAKVATAFEKYGVPGVALLGPFVVASQITAPTLVALGAARSRVYLWMGISIIAWGLLFGVFGSLFLAAIV
;
A
#
# COMPACT_ATOMS: atom_id res chain seq x y z
N MET A 1 -14.40 -4.36 -26.51
CA MET A 1 -13.53 -3.27 -26.01
C MET A 1 -12.78 -3.66 -24.74
N PHE A 2 -13.45 -3.95 -23.62
CA PHE A 2 -12.75 -4.34 -22.37
C PHE A 2 -12.06 -5.70 -22.44
N GLN A 3 -12.71 -6.70 -23.07
CA GLN A 3 -12.08 -8.01 -23.33
C GLN A 3 -10.84 -7.88 -24.22
N ASP A 4 -10.89 -7.07 -25.27
CA ASP A 4 -9.77 -6.88 -26.19
C ASP A 4 -8.57 -6.22 -25.48
N LEU A 5 -8.84 -5.25 -24.59
CA LEU A 5 -7.81 -4.64 -23.74
C LEU A 5 -7.15 -5.67 -22.83
N LEU A 6 -7.93 -6.57 -22.21
CA LEU A 6 -7.40 -7.62 -21.34
C LEU A 6 -6.56 -8.65 -22.12
N VAL A 7 -6.99 -9.03 -23.33
CA VAL A 7 -6.25 -9.96 -24.20
C VAL A 7 -4.94 -9.33 -24.68
N GLN A 8 -4.94 -8.05 -25.03
CA GLN A 8 -3.73 -7.32 -25.42
C GLN A 8 -2.75 -7.13 -24.25
N LEU A 9 -3.27 -6.85 -23.05
CA LEU A 9 -2.45 -6.79 -21.85
C LEU A 9 -1.85 -8.16 -21.51
N HIS A 10 -2.65 -9.22 -21.62
CA HIS A 10 -2.17 -10.59 -21.38
C HIS A 10 -1.07 -10.98 -22.37
N SER A 11 -1.24 -10.73 -23.67
CA SER A 11 -0.23 -11.05 -24.69
C SER A 11 1.06 -10.24 -24.54
N LEU A 12 0.95 -8.97 -24.13
CA LEU A 12 2.09 -8.13 -23.78
C LEU A 12 2.84 -8.69 -22.57
N VAL A 13 2.12 -9.05 -21.49
CA VAL A 13 2.72 -9.54 -20.25
C VAL A 13 3.32 -10.94 -20.42
N SER A 14 2.66 -11.82 -21.18
CA SER A 14 3.14 -13.19 -21.44
C SER A 14 4.39 -13.23 -22.32
N GLY A 15 4.64 -12.19 -23.11
CA GLY A 15 5.86 -12.05 -23.93
C GLY A 15 7.08 -11.54 -23.16
N LEU A 16 6.91 -11.12 -21.90
CA LEU A 16 7.98 -10.57 -21.07
C LEU A 16 8.70 -11.65 -20.28
N GLU A 17 10.02 -11.48 -20.12
CA GLU A 17 10.83 -12.27 -19.20
C GLU A 17 10.37 -12.07 -17.74
N PRO A 18 10.58 -13.05 -16.84
CA PRO A 18 10.10 -12.98 -15.45
C PRO A 18 10.51 -11.71 -14.69
N TRP A 19 11.73 -11.20 -14.95
CA TRP A 19 12.22 -9.97 -14.31
C TRP A 19 11.52 -8.71 -14.83
N GLN A 20 11.08 -8.69 -16.08
CA GLN A 20 10.34 -7.58 -16.69
C GLN A 20 8.90 -7.52 -16.14
N GLN A 21 8.26 -8.68 -15.96
CA GLN A 21 6.95 -8.77 -15.30
C GLN A 21 7.01 -8.20 -13.87
N LEU A 22 8.11 -8.50 -13.15
CA LEU A 22 8.40 -7.96 -11.83
C LEU A 22 8.50 -6.43 -11.84
N LEU A 23 9.30 -5.87 -12.77
CA LEU A 23 9.46 -4.41 -12.90
C LEU A 23 8.17 -3.71 -13.31
N ALA A 24 7.33 -4.34 -14.13
CA ALA A 24 6.04 -3.77 -14.53
C ALA A 24 5.04 -3.72 -13.37
N LEU A 25 5.06 -4.71 -12.47
CA LEU A 25 4.08 -4.80 -11.39
C LEU A 25 4.45 -4.01 -10.13
N VAL A 26 5.74 -3.71 -9.91
CA VAL A 26 6.19 -2.87 -8.78
C VAL A 26 5.53 -1.48 -8.77
N PRO A 27 5.48 -0.72 -9.88
CA PRO A 27 4.76 0.55 -9.94
C PRO A 27 3.28 0.41 -9.62
N VAL A 28 2.64 -0.68 -10.04
CA VAL A 28 1.22 -0.95 -9.78
C VAL A 28 0.97 -1.06 -8.28
N GLY A 29 1.82 -1.80 -7.56
CA GLY A 29 1.73 -1.90 -6.09
C GLY A 29 2.03 -0.60 -5.34
N ALA A 30 2.74 0.35 -5.97
CA ALA A 30 3.04 1.65 -5.38
C ALA A 30 1.87 2.65 -5.45
N ILE A 31 0.89 2.40 -6.33
CA ILE A 31 -0.27 3.30 -6.51
C ILE A 31 -1.19 3.21 -5.29
N PRO A 32 -1.54 4.35 -4.65
CA PRO A 32 -2.52 4.37 -3.57
C PRO A 32 -3.84 3.74 -4.00
N PHE A 33 -4.49 3.01 -3.10
CA PHE A 33 -5.71 2.22 -3.37
C PHE A 33 -5.55 1.00 -4.28
N ILE A 34 -4.44 0.85 -5.03
CA ILE A 34 -4.12 -0.42 -5.69
C ILE A 34 -3.34 -1.31 -4.72
N GLU A 35 -2.22 -0.79 -4.23
CA GLU A 35 -1.45 -1.41 -3.16
C GLU A 35 -1.08 -2.88 -3.42
N SER A 36 -0.60 -3.57 -2.37
CA SER A 36 -0.21 -4.96 -2.47
C SER A 36 -1.40 -5.90 -2.68
N TYR A 37 -2.60 -5.57 -2.20
CA TYR A 37 -3.77 -6.44 -2.33
C TYR A 37 -4.35 -6.44 -3.76
N LEU A 38 -4.73 -5.30 -4.35
CA LEU A 38 -5.20 -5.29 -5.76
C LEU A 38 -4.05 -5.59 -6.70
N GLY A 39 -2.82 -5.13 -6.42
CA GLY A 39 -1.66 -5.43 -7.26
C GLY A 39 -1.39 -6.94 -7.37
N SER A 40 -1.40 -7.66 -6.24
CA SER A 40 -1.20 -9.12 -6.24
C SER A 40 -2.40 -9.86 -6.85
N PHE A 41 -3.63 -9.46 -6.51
CA PHE A 41 -4.85 -10.03 -7.09
C PHE A 41 -4.84 -9.88 -8.62
N LEU A 42 -4.73 -8.65 -9.14
CA LEU A 42 -4.72 -8.39 -10.58
C LEU A 42 -3.57 -9.13 -11.28
N GLY A 43 -2.36 -9.12 -10.72
CA GLY A 43 -1.22 -9.83 -11.30
C GLY A 43 -1.52 -11.33 -11.46
N THR A 44 -2.01 -11.98 -10.40
CA THR A 44 -2.35 -13.41 -10.44
C THR A 44 -3.53 -13.73 -11.34
N THR A 45 -4.59 -12.91 -11.34
CA THR A 45 -5.76 -13.10 -12.21
C THR A 45 -5.45 -12.86 -13.69
N LEU A 46 -4.42 -12.07 -14.00
CA LEU A 46 -3.91 -11.86 -15.36
C LEU A 46 -2.97 -12.99 -15.84
N GLY A 47 -2.73 -14.01 -15.01
CA GLY A 47 -1.89 -15.16 -15.33
C GLY A 47 -0.41 -15.01 -14.96
N ILE A 48 -0.02 -13.95 -14.25
CA ILE A 48 1.34 -13.85 -13.71
C ILE A 48 1.49 -14.85 -12.58
N HIS A 49 2.59 -15.61 -12.60
CA HIS A 49 2.86 -16.60 -11.56
C HIS A 49 2.85 -15.96 -10.15
N PRO A 50 2.13 -16.54 -9.15
CA PRO A 50 2.00 -15.93 -7.82
C PRO A 50 3.32 -15.60 -7.13
N ALA A 51 4.35 -16.41 -7.36
CA ALA A 51 5.70 -16.18 -6.83
C ALA A 51 6.38 -14.91 -7.37
N LEU A 52 5.89 -14.34 -8.47
CA LEU A 52 6.35 -13.05 -9.02
C LEU A 52 5.38 -11.93 -8.68
N ALA A 53 4.08 -12.19 -8.85
CA ALA A 53 3.04 -11.19 -8.65
C ALA A 53 2.99 -10.66 -7.22
N ILE A 54 3.05 -11.56 -6.23
CA ILE A 54 2.94 -11.19 -4.81
C ILE A 54 4.16 -10.36 -4.37
N PRO A 55 5.43 -10.80 -4.56
CA PRO A 55 6.57 -10.00 -4.13
C PRO A 55 6.65 -8.66 -4.83
N ALA A 56 6.34 -8.57 -6.13
CA ALA A 56 6.38 -7.31 -6.86
C ALA A 56 5.36 -6.29 -6.32
N ALA A 57 4.11 -6.72 -6.10
CA ALA A 57 3.07 -5.85 -5.54
C ALA A 57 3.37 -5.43 -4.09
N VAL A 58 3.88 -6.36 -3.27
CA VAL A 58 4.33 -6.09 -1.89
C VAL A 58 5.48 -5.09 -1.88
N LEU A 59 6.50 -5.29 -2.71
CA LEU A 59 7.66 -4.39 -2.78
C LEU A 59 7.26 -2.98 -3.19
N GLY A 60 6.43 -2.85 -4.23
CA GLY A 60 5.91 -1.55 -4.66
C GLY A 60 5.20 -0.80 -3.54
N ASN A 61 4.31 -1.49 -2.82
CA ASN A 61 3.55 -0.90 -1.73
C ASN A 61 4.44 -0.53 -0.53
N LEU A 62 5.38 -1.42 -0.16
CA LEU A 62 6.36 -1.15 0.90
C LEU A 62 7.17 0.11 0.59
N LEU A 63 7.71 0.23 -0.62
CA LEU A 63 8.49 1.39 -1.02
C LEU A 63 7.68 2.69 -0.95
N ALA A 64 6.47 2.69 -1.49
CA ALA A 64 5.60 3.86 -1.47
C ALA A 64 5.20 4.25 -0.03
N THR A 65 4.75 3.30 0.76
CA THR A 65 4.32 3.52 2.16
C THR A 65 5.48 3.96 3.03
N PHE A 66 6.64 3.30 2.93
CA PHE A 66 7.79 3.62 3.76
C PHE A 66 8.42 4.96 3.36
N GLY A 67 8.41 5.28 2.07
CA GLY A 67 8.77 6.59 1.55
C GLY A 67 7.86 7.69 2.10
N ALA A 68 6.54 7.47 2.11
CA ALA A 68 5.57 8.42 2.67
C ALA A 68 5.81 8.67 4.18
N ILE A 69 6.07 7.61 4.96
CA ILE A 69 6.44 7.75 6.38
C ILE A 69 7.73 8.57 6.53
N ALA A 70 8.76 8.26 5.73
CA ALA A 70 10.06 8.94 5.81
C ALA A 70 9.95 10.44 5.46
N LEU A 71 9.19 10.79 4.40
CA LEU A 71 8.94 12.19 4.02
C LEU A 71 8.17 12.94 5.10
N SER A 72 7.19 12.29 5.73
CA SER A 72 6.41 12.91 6.82
C SER A 72 7.27 13.25 8.04
N GLY A 73 8.33 12.47 8.30
CA GLY A 73 9.29 12.73 9.36
C GLY A 73 10.21 13.91 9.06
N ARG A 74 10.77 13.97 7.85
CA ARG A 74 11.67 15.04 7.42
C ARG A 74 11.00 16.42 7.39
N ALA A 75 9.73 16.47 7.03
CA ALA A 75 8.94 17.70 7.09
C ALA A 75 8.77 18.22 8.53
N ARG A 76 8.77 17.35 9.55
CA ARG A 76 8.72 17.77 10.97
C ARG A 76 10.09 18.18 11.47
N ASP A 77 11.13 17.41 11.16
CA ASP A 77 12.50 17.66 11.65
C ASP A 77 13.07 18.98 11.07
N ALA A 78 12.76 19.29 9.80
CA ALA A 78 13.11 20.57 9.18
C ALA A 78 12.33 21.78 9.73
N VAL A 79 11.11 21.57 10.24
CA VAL A 79 10.27 22.62 10.84
C VAL A 79 10.62 22.87 12.31
N THR A 80 11.25 21.91 12.99
CA THR A 80 11.70 22.08 14.39
C THR A 80 13.01 22.85 14.51
N ASP A 81 13.89 22.84 13.51
CA ASP A 81 15.14 23.62 13.50
C ASP A 81 14.98 25.07 12.98
N GLY A 82 13.90 25.37 12.25
CA GLY A 82 13.65 26.67 11.63
C GLY A 82 12.35 27.30 12.10
N ARG A 83 12.40 28.00 13.24
CA ARG A 83 11.46 29.04 13.72
C ARG A 83 10.19 29.28 12.85
N SER A 84 9.02 28.89 13.40
CA SER A 84 7.65 29.37 13.09
C SER A 84 6.69 28.32 12.50
N ARG A 85 5.91 27.71 13.40
CA ARG A 85 4.44 27.53 13.46
C ARG A 85 3.49 28.08 12.36
N ARG A 86 3.88 28.32 11.09
CA ARG A 86 3.00 28.99 10.10
C ARG A 86 2.88 28.36 8.70
N GLY A 87 3.49 27.20 8.42
CA GLY A 87 3.48 26.61 7.06
C GLY A 87 2.59 25.37 6.84
N ALA A 88 2.43 24.50 7.84
CA ALA A 88 1.76 23.19 7.67
C ALA A 88 0.29 23.19 8.13
N GLU A 89 -0.36 24.35 8.05
CA GLU A 89 -1.75 24.60 8.46
C GLU A 89 -2.70 24.87 7.27
N ARG A 90 -2.28 24.48 6.06
CA ARG A 90 -3.19 24.21 4.93
C ARG A 90 -3.42 22.69 4.97
N GLU A 91 -4.46 22.11 5.54
CA GLU A 91 -5.87 22.49 5.54
C GLU A 91 -6.54 22.17 6.88
N ARG A 92 -7.24 23.16 7.41
CA ARG A 92 -8.06 23.11 8.62
C ARG A 92 -9.39 22.41 8.33
N THR A 93 -9.48 21.15 8.72
CA THR A 93 -10.62 20.47 9.36
C THR A 93 -10.04 19.14 9.85
N PRO A 94 -10.34 18.62 11.05
CA PRO A 94 -10.06 17.21 11.34
C PRO A 94 -10.84 16.40 10.31
N SER A 95 -10.18 16.02 9.21
CA SER A 95 -10.78 15.17 8.19
C SER A 95 -11.42 14.01 8.94
N ARG A 96 -12.69 13.67 8.65
CA ARG A 96 -13.41 12.55 9.28
C ARG A 96 -12.53 11.29 9.33
N PHE A 97 -11.64 11.15 8.35
CA PHE A 97 -10.57 10.16 8.32
C PHE A 97 -9.61 10.20 9.52
N ARG A 98 -8.97 11.35 9.80
CA ARG A 98 -8.00 11.47 10.90
C ARG A 98 -8.66 11.17 12.25
N ALA A 99 -9.91 11.57 12.43
CA ALA A 99 -10.70 11.19 13.60
C ALA A 99 -10.91 9.67 13.68
N LYS A 100 -11.31 9.01 12.58
CA LYS A 100 -11.44 7.54 12.51
C LYS A 100 -10.12 6.83 12.83
N VAL A 101 -9.01 7.28 12.27
CA VAL A 101 -7.69 6.70 12.55
C VAL A 101 -7.27 6.94 14.00
N ALA A 102 -7.54 8.11 14.57
CA ALA A 102 -7.28 8.39 15.97
C ALA A 102 -8.08 7.47 16.89
N THR A 103 -9.39 7.34 16.67
CA THR A 103 -10.24 6.42 17.46
C THR A 103 -9.81 4.96 17.31
N ALA A 104 -9.46 4.53 16.09
CA ALA A 104 -8.96 3.18 15.87
C ALA A 104 -7.57 2.97 16.52
N PHE A 105 -6.72 3.99 16.52
CA PHE A 105 -5.41 3.97 17.16
C PHE A 105 -5.52 3.91 18.68
N GLU A 106 -6.44 4.66 19.29
CA GLU A 106 -6.74 4.58 20.72
C GLU A 106 -7.26 3.20 21.12
N LYS A 107 -8.13 2.61 20.29
CA LYS A 107 -8.78 1.32 20.60
C LYS A 107 -7.90 0.11 20.34
N TYR A 108 -7.16 0.09 19.23
CA TYR A 108 -6.45 -1.10 18.76
C TYR A 108 -4.93 -0.90 18.59
N GLY A 109 -4.43 0.30 18.85
CA GLY A 109 -3.03 0.64 18.67
C GLY A 109 -2.57 0.58 17.21
N VAL A 110 -1.25 0.67 17.02
CA VAL A 110 -0.62 0.54 15.70
C VAL A 110 -0.95 -0.80 15.00
N PRO A 111 -0.90 -1.97 15.69
CA PRO A 111 -1.15 -3.26 15.04
C PRO A 111 -2.54 -3.34 14.42
N GLY A 112 -3.57 -2.95 15.18
CA GLY A 112 -4.95 -3.05 14.70
C GLY A 112 -5.25 -2.07 13.58
N VAL A 113 -4.74 -0.84 13.66
CA VAL A 113 -4.92 0.13 12.56
C VAL A 113 -4.19 -0.33 11.30
N ALA A 114 -2.99 -0.90 11.41
CA ALA A 114 -2.24 -1.37 10.26
C ALA A 114 -2.94 -2.58 9.59
N LEU A 115 -3.41 -3.56 10.38
CA LEU A 115 -4.06 -4.77 9.86
C LEU A 115 -5.45 -4.49 9.27
N LEU A 116 -6.21 -3.57 9.88
CA LEU A 116 -7.52 -3.13 9.38
C LEU A 116 -7.42 -2.03 8.32
N GLY A 117 -6.21 -1.51 8.09
CA GLY A 117 -5.90 -0.38 7.20
C GLY A 117 -6.58 -0.44 5.83
N PRO A 118 -6.58 -1.58 5.11
CA PRO A 118 -7.18 -1.68 3.79
C PRO A 118 -8.67 -1.32 3.72
N PHE A 119 -9.42 -1.54 4.82
CA PHE A 119 -10.85 -1.19 4.89
C PHE A 119 -11.09 0.26 5.32
N VAL A 120 -10.07 0.92 5.85
CA VAL A 120 -10.19 2.27 6.40
C VAL A 120 -9.76 3.29 5.35
N VAL A 121 -8.51 3.26 4.87
CA VAL A 121 -7.91 4.13 3.82
C VAL A 121 -6.57 3.55 3.35
N ALA A 122 -6.14 3.93 2.14
CA ALA A 122 -4.80 3.68 1.60
C ALA A 122 -3.67 3.82 2.66
N SER A 123 -2.82 2.80 2.72
CA SER A 123 -1.63 2.63 3.56
C SER A 123 -0.70 3.85 3.52
N GLN A 124 -0.52 4.48 2.35
CA GLN A 124 0.34 5.66 2.19
C GLN A 124 -0.20 6.90 2.92
N ILE A 125 -1.48 6.92 3.31
CA ILE A 125 -2.11 7.99 4.09
C ILE A 125 -2.20 7.61 5.57
N THR A 126 -2.58 6.36 5.86
CA THR A 126 -2.76 5.85 7.21
C THR A 126 -1.45 5.84 8.00
N ALA A 127 -0.34 5.42 7.40
CA ALA A 127 0.93 5.29 8.11
C ALA A 127 1.54 6.64 8.54
N PRO A 128 1.61 7.68 7.68
CA PRO A 128 2.01 9.02 8.11
C PRO A 128 1.07 9.59 9.17
N THR A 129 -0.24 9.30 9.09
CA THR A 129 -1.23 9.74 10.07
C THR A 129 -0.96 9.14 11.44
N LEU A 130 -0.65 7.84 11.54
CA LEU A 130 -0.26 7.19 12.79
C LEU A 130 0.97 7.85 13.43
N VAL A 131 2.01 8.14 12.62
CA VAL A 131 3.20 8.86 13.10
C VAL A 131 2.85 10.30 13.53
N ALA A 132 1.97 10.98 12.79
CA ALA A 132 1.48 12.31 13.14
C ALA A 132 0.69 12.33 14.46
N LEU A 133 -0.04 11.25 14.76
CA LEU A 133 -0.77 11.03 16.01
C LEU A 133 0.13 10.59 17.17
N GLY A 134 1.44 10.43 16.95
CA GLY A 134 2.42 10.12 18.00
C GLY A 134 2.82 8.65 18.11
N ALA A 135 2.41 7.79 17.17
CA ALA A 135 2.90 6.42 17.13
C ALA A 135 4.41 6.35 16.88
N ALA A 136 5.10 5.46 17.59
CA ALA A 136 6.53 5.22 17.39
C ALA A 136 6.80 4.76 15.96
N ARG A 137 7.68 5.46 15.23
CA ARG A 137 7.99 5.19 13.81
C ARG A 137 8.35 3.72 13.57
N SER A 138 9.20 3.14 14.43
CA SER A 138 9.62 1.73 14.33
C SER A 138 8.44 0.76 14.38
N ARG A 139 7.46 1.00 15.25
CA ARG A 139 6.24 0.19 15.33
C ARG A 139 5.38 0.36 14.08
N VAL A 140 5.25 1.58 13.56
CA VAL A 140 4.47 1.83 12.33
C VAL A 140 5.10 1.10 11.15
N TYR A 141 6.42 1.20 10.95
CA TYR A 141 7.12 0.46 9.90
C TYR A 141 6.91 -1.05 10.00
N LEU A 142 7.10 -1.62 11.19
CA LEU A 142 6.95 -3.06 11.42
C LEU A 142 5.54 -3.55 11.12
N TRP A 143 4.52 -2.91 11.69
CA TRP A 143 3.13 -3.37 11.55
C TRP A 143 2.54 -3.08 10.18
N MET A 144 2.90 -1.96 9.54
CA MET A 144 2.54 -1.72 8.15
C MET A 144 3.20 -2.75 7.24
N GLY A 145 4.47 -3.09 7.47
CA GLY A 145 5.16 -4.13 6.71
C GLY A 145 4.47 -5.49 6.82
N ILE A 146 4.15 -5.94 8.04
CA ILE A 146 3.40 -7.17 8.29
C ILE A 146 2.05 -7.16 7.57
N SER A 147 1.30 -6.06 7.69
CA SER A 147 -0.02 -5.93 7.06
C SER A 147 0.07 -6.00 5.52
N ILE A 148 0.99 -5.25 4.91
CA ILE A 148 1.19 -5.21 3.46
C ILE A 148 1.54 -6.60 2.91
N ILE A 149 2.42 -7.34 3.60
CA ILE A 149 2.78 -8.71 3.24
C ILE A 149 1.59 -9.65 3.41
N ALA A 150 0.89 -9.60 4.54
CA ALA A 150 -0.24 -10.48 4.84
C ALA A 150 -1.37 -10.31 3.81
N TRP A 151 -1.75 -9.07 3.50
CA TRP A 151 -2.78 -8.79 2.51
C TRP A 151 -2.35 -9.10 1.08
N GLY A 152 -1.08 -8.85 0.73
CA GLY A 152 -0.54 -9.24 -0.58
C GLY A 152 -0.53 -10.75 -0.79
N LEU A 153 -0.17 -11.52 0.24
CA LEU A 153 -0.26 -12.99 0.20
C LEU A 153 -1.71 -13.46 0.09
N LEU A 154 -2.59 -12.93 0.94
CA LEU A 154 -4.00 -13.33 0.97
C LEU A 154 -4.68 -13.11 -0.38
N PHE A 155 -4.54 -11.92 -0.96
CA PHE A 155 -5.20 -11.57 -2.22
C PHE A 155 -4.53 -12.15 -3.45
N GLY A 156 -3.21 -12.33 -3.45
CA GLY A 156 -2.52 -13.04 -4.53
C GLY A 156 -2.87 -14.52 -4.58
N VAL A 157 -2.91 -15.19 -3.42
CA VAL A 157 -3.39 -16.59 -3.37
C VAL A 157 -4.85 -16.67 -3.78
N PHE A 158 -5.68 -15.75 -3.30
CA PHE A 158 -7.08 -15.68 -3.71
C PHE A 158 -7.25 -15.49 -5.22
N GLY A 159 -6.51 -14.56 -5.85
CA GLY A 159 -6.55 -14.34 -7.30
C GLY A 159 -6.07 -15.55 -8.09
N SER A 160 -5.04 -16.25 -7.60
CA SER A 160 -4.57 -17.51 -8.20
C SER A 160 -5.64 -18.60 -8.17
N LEU A 161 -6.32 -18.78 -7.04
CA LEU A 161 -7.40 -19.77 -6.91
C LEU A 161 -8.62 -19.38 -7.75
N PHE A 162 -8.93 -18.08 -7.80
CA PHE A 162 -10.02 -17.54 -8.60
C PHE A 162 -9.81 -17.81 -10.10
N LEU A 163 -8.60 -17.57 -10.62
CA LEU A 163 -8.27 -17.86 -12.01
C LEU A 163 -8.41 -19.37 -12.30
N ALA A 164 -7.89 -20.22 -11.42
CA ALA A 164 -7.98 -21.67 -11.56
C ALA A 164 -9.42 -22.24 -11.47
N ALA A 165 -10.36 -21.47 -10.92
CA ALA A 165 -11.77 -21.88 -10.84
C ALA A 165 -12.59 -21.48 -12.08
N ILE A 166 -12.08 -20.56 -12.91
CA ILE A 166 -12.81 -19.97 -14.04
C ILE A 166 -12.27 -20.47 -15.39
N VAL A 167 -11.02 -20.95 -15.42
CA VAL A 167 -10.35 -21.55 -16.59
C VAL A 167 -10.37 -23.07 -16.45
#